data_AF-A0A1S6EFD1-F1
#
_entry.id   AF-A0A1S6EFD1-F1
#
_cell.length_a   1.000
_cell.length_b   1.000
_cell.length_c   1.000
_cell.angle_alpha   90.00
_cell.angle_beta   90.00
_cell.angle_gamma   90.00
#
_symmetry.space_group_name_H-M   'P 1'
#
loop_
_entity.id
_entity.type
_entity.pdbx_description
1 polymer ?
#
loop_
_entity_poly.entity_id
_entity_poly.type
_entity_poly.pdbx_seq_one_letter_code
_entity_poly.pdbx_strand_id
1 'polypeptide(L)'
;VGGGYIALEFAGIFNGLQSEVHVFIRQKKVLRGFDEEIRDFITEQMSLRGIEFHNEESPQAITKSADGTFSLKTNKGTVDGFSHI
;
A
#
# COMPACT_ATOMS: atom_id res chain seq x y z
N VAL A 1 -2.36 2.03 4.50
CA VAL A 1 -0.94 2.08 4.96
C VAL A 1 -0.62 0.90 5.87
N GLY A 2 0.51 0.22 5.67
CA GLY A 2 0.98 -0.86 6.56
C GLY A 2 1.30 -2.16 5.83
N GLY A 3 2.22 -2.96 6.41
CA GLY A 3 2.70 -4.21 5.82
C GLY A 3 2.36 -5.46 6.62
N GLY A 4 1.40 -5.39 7.53
CA GLY A 4 0.91 -6.55 8.29
C GLY A 4 -0.13 -7.35 7.51
N TYR A 5 -0.51 -8.52 8.02
CA TYR A 5 -1.49 -9.40 7.35
C TYR A 5 -2.85 -8.72 7.13
N ILE A 6 -3.36 -7.97 8.11
CA ILE A 6 -4.61 -7.19 7.98
C ILE A 6 -4.54 -6.22 6.79
N ALA A 7 -3.42 -5.52 6.63
CA ALA A 7 -3.26 -4.56 5.54
C ALA A 7 -3.28 -5.26 4.17
N LEU A 8 -2.68 -6.46 4.06
CA LEU A 8 -2.68 -7.23 2.82
C LEU A 8 -4.04 -7.88 2.52
N GLU A 9 -4.78 -8.30 3.55
CA GLU A 9 -6.15 -8.81 3.39
C GLU A 9 -7.07 -7.74 2.80
N PHE A 10 -7.06 -6.52 3.37
CA PHE A 10 -7.84 -5.41 2.82
C PHE A 10 -7.36 -5.00 1.42
N ALA A 11 -6.05 -4.98 1.17
CA ALA A 11 -5.53 -4.70 -0.15
C ALA A 11 -6.05 -5.70 -1.19
N GLY A 12 -6.06 -6.99 -0.86
CA GLY A 12 -6.62 -8.05 -1.70
C GLY A 12 -8.13 -7.91 -1.91
N ILE A 13 -8.90 -7.60 -0.87
CA ILE A 13 -10.36 -7.39 -0.95
C ILE A 13 -10.69 -6.21 -1.87
N PHE A 14 -10.09 -5.03 -1.65
CA PHE A 14 -10.37 -3.85 -2.45
C PHE A 14 -9.93 -4.00 -3.90
N ASN A 15 -8.76 -4.61 -4.14
CA ASN A 15 -8.31 -4.91 -5.50
C ASN A 15 -9.25 -5.90 -6.20
N GLY A 16 -9.74 -6.92 -5.48
CA GLY A 16 -10.74 -7.86 -5.99
C GLY A 16 -12.09 -7.20 -6.32
N LEU A 17 -12.41 -6.08 -5.66
CA LEU A 17 -13.55 -5.21 -5.95
C LEU A 17 -13.25 -4.13 -6.99
N GLN A 18 -12.14 -4.26 -7.73
CA GLN A 18 -11.71 -3.38 -8.83
C GLN A 18 -11.26 -1.96 -8.42
N SER A 19 -10.96 -1.73 -7.13
CA SER A 19 -10.30 -0.49 -6.72
C SER A 19 -8.83 -0.48 -7.14
N GLU A 20 -8.31 0.69 -7.48
CA GLU A 20 -6.87 0.95 -7.52
C GLU A 20 -6.34 0.99 -6.07
N VAL A 21 -5.33 0.16 -5.77
CA VAL A 21 -4.87 -0.08 -4.39
C VAL A 21 -3.37 0.10 -4.30
N HIS A 22 -2.96 0.95 -3.36
CA HIS A 22 -1.57 1.20 -3.01
C HIS A 22 -1.27 0.73 -1.59
N VAL A 23 -0.15 0.05 -1.39
CA VAL A 23 0.34 -0.42 -0.09
C VAL A 23 1.68 0.24 0.23
N PHE A 24 1.65 1.20 1.15
CA PHE A 24 2.86 1.87 1.66
C PHE A 24 3.43 1.16 2.88
N ILE A 25 4.71 0.81 2.84
CA ILE A 25 5.44 0.20 3.95
C ILE A 25 6.77 0.89 4.20
N ARG A 26 7.11 1.09 5.50
CA ARG A 26 8.39 1.67 5.89
C ARG A 26 9.58 0.72 5.75
N GLN A 27 9.34 -0.57 5.62
CA GLN A 27 10.37 -1.60 5.49
C GLN A 27 10.55 -2.03 4.03
N LYS A 28 11.59 -2.83 3.79
CA LYS A 28 11.86 -3.43 2.47
C LYS A 28 10.80 -4.44 2.01
N LYS A 29 10.15 -5.15 2.94
CA LYS A 29 9.22 -6.25 2.66
C LYS A 29 8.06 -6.26 3.67
N VAL A 30 6.88 -6.68 3.20
CA VAL A 30 5.67 -6.92 4.01
C VAL A 30 5.84 -8.13 4.95
N LEU A 31 4.85 -8.39 5.81
CA LEU A 31 4.75 -9.53 6.73
C LEU A 31 6.02 -9.80 7.53
N ARG A 32 6.56 -8.76 8.19
CA ARG A 32 7.75 -8.89 9.03
C ARG A 32 7.57 -10.02 10.06
N GLY A 33 8.54 -10.92 10.14
CA GLY A 33 8.53 -12.08 11.04
C GLY A 33 8.02 -13.37 10.39
N PHE A 34 7.51 -13.29 9.16
CA PHE A 34 7.21 -14.47 8.35
C PHE A 34 8.46 -14.90 7.56
N ASP A 35 8.39 -16.12 7.01
CA ASP A 35 9.42 -16.68 6.15
C ASP A 35 9.75 -15.77 4.94
N GLU A 36 11.02 -15.66 4.58
CA GLU A 36 11.50 -14.74 3.55
C GLU A 36 10.98 -15.09 2.14
N GLU A 37 10.92 -16.37 1.79
CA GLU A 37 10.44 -16.82 0.47
C GLU A 37 8.94 -16.58 0.33
N ILE A 38 8.17 -16.86 1.39
CA ILE A 38 6.72 -16.60 1.41
C ILE A 38 6.44 -15.10 1.23
N ARG A 39 7.24 -14.24 1.84
CA ARG A 39 7.08 -12.77 1.74
C ARG A 39 7.35 -12.26 0.33
N ASP A 40 8.38 -12.79 -0.32
CA ASP A 40 8.70 -12.43 -1.70
C ASP A 40 7.61 -12.93 -2.65
N PHE A 41 7.24 -14.21 -2.52
CA PHE A 41 6.19 -14.82 -3.31
C PHE A 41 4.86 -14.06 -3.20
N ILE A 42 4.38 -13.77 -1.98
CA ILE A 42 3.09 -13.10 -1.83
C ILE A 42 3.11 -11.68 -2.39
N THR A 43 4.21 -10.94 -2.21
CA THR A 43 4.35 -9.58 -2.74
C THR A 43 4.32 -9.59 -4.26
N GLU A 44 5.04 -10.52 -4.89
CA GLU A 44 5.02 -10.71 -6.34
C GLU A 44 3.63 -11.06 -6.86
N GLN A 45 2.96 -12.05 -6.25
CA GLN A 45 1.62 -12.46 -6.67
C GLN A 45 0.57 -11.36 -6.50
N MET A 46 0.66 -10.56 -5.45
CA MET A 46 -0.23 -9.41 -5.24
C MET A 46 0.05 -8.28 -6.23
N SER A 47 1.32 -8.02 -6.55
CA SER A 47 1.72 -7.03 -7.55
C SER A 47 1.20 -7.41 -8.95
N LEU A 48 1.32 -8.68 -9.33
CA LEU A 48 0.78 -9.21 -10.59
C LEU A 48 -0.75 -9.07 -10.71
N ARG A 49 -1.45 -8.94 -9.57
CA ARG A 49 -2.91 -8.72 -9.52
C ARG A 49 -3.30 -7.24 -9.53
N GLY A 50 -2.35 -6.31 -9.61
CA GLY A 50 -2.60 -4.87 -9.73
C GLY A 50 -2.41 -4.07 -8.45
N ILE A 51 -1.95 -4.67 -7.35
CA ILE A 51 -1.66 -3.93 -6.11
C ILE A 51 -0.29 -3.25 -6.22
N GLU A 52 -0.23 -1.95 -6.03
CA GLU A 52 1.01 -1.18 -6.11
C GLU A 52 1.70 -1.10 -4.75
N PHE A 53 2.93 -1.61 -4.66
CA PHE A 53 3.72 -1.59 -3.41
C PHE A 53 4.73 -0.44 -3.40
N HIS A 54 4.64 0.37 -2.35
CA HIS A 54 5.54 1.48 -2.05
C HIS A 54 6.45 1.10 -0.88
N ASN A 55 7.56 0.44 -1.22
CA ASN A 55 8.49 -0.09 -0.22
C ASN A 55 9.48 0.96 0.28
N GLU A 56 9.88 0.86 1.55
CA GLU A 56 10.76 1.84 2.21
C GLU A 56 10.22 3.27 2.12
N GLU A 57 8.89 3.39 2.08
CA GLU A 57 8.16 4.64 1.89
C GLU A 57 7.22 4.86 3.08
N SER A 58 7.49 5.92 3.82
CA SER A 58 6.81 6.27 5.06
C SER A 58 5.93 7.49 4.85
N PRO A 59 4.63 7.40 5.14
CA PRO A 59 3.74 8.56 5.20
C PRO A 59 4.24 9.61 6.17
N GLN A 60 4.12 10.87 5.78
CA GLN A 60 4.49 12.05 6.58
C GLN A 60 3.30 12.97 6.84
N ALA A 61 2.38 13.11 5.88
CA ALA A 61 1.17 13.91 6.02
C ALA A 61 0.07 13.45 5.06
N ILE A 62 -1.18 13.70 5.44
CA ILE A 62 -2.36 13.54 4.58
C ILE A 62 -3.00 14.91 4.42
N THR A 63 -3.26 15.29 3.17
CA THR A 63 -3.98 16.54 2.84
C THR A 63 -5.30 16.19 2.16
N LYS A 64 -6.40 16.82 2.58
CA LYS A 64 -7.69 16.67 1.92
C LYS A 64 -7.90 17.83 0.94
N SER A 65 -8.20 17.50 -0.30
CA SER A 65 -8.48 18.45 -1.37
C SER A 65 -9.92 18.96 -1.31
N ALA A 66 -10.19 20.07 -2.00
CA ALA A 66 -11.53 20.68 -2.04
C ALA A 66 -12.58 19.78 -2.69
N ASP A 67 -12.17 18.91 -3.62
CA ASP A 67 -13.03 17.91 -4.29
C ASP A 67 -13.29 16.65 -3.45
N GLY A 68 -12.73 16.59 -2.24
CA GLY A 68 -12.91 15.47 -1.31
C GLY A 68 -11.88 14.36 -1.44
N THR A 69 -10.99 14.40 -2.44
CA THR A 69 -9.86 13.47 -2.56
C THR A 69 -8.77 13.75 -1.52
N PHE A 70 -7.87 12.80 -1.35
CA PHE A 70 -6.74 12.89 -0.44
C PHE A 70 -5.41 12.75 -1.19
N SER A 71 -4.42 13.51 -0.72
CA SER A 71 -3.03 13.40 -1.11
C SER A 71 -2.20 12.87 0.06
N LEU A 72 -1.36 11.87 -0.21
CA LEU A 72 -0.43 11.28 0.74
C LEU A 72 0.98 11.82 0.47
N LYS A 73 1.50 12.65 1.38
CA LYS A 73 2.91 13.02 1.39
C LYS A 73 3.73 11.93 2.08
N THR A 74 4.81 11.51 1.46
CA THR A 74 5.74 10.50 1.99
C THR A 74 7.17 11.07 2.07
N ASN A 75 8.12 10.26 2.55
CA ASN A 75 9.54 10.59 2.50
C ASN A 75 10.15 10.51 1.08
N LYS A 76 9.41 10.04 0.07
CA LYS A 76 9.88 9.90 -1.33
C LYS A 76 9.15 10.82 -2.31
N GLY A 77 7.98 11.34 -1.96
CA GLY A 77 7.22 12.25 -2.81
C GLY A 77 5.82 12.49 -2.28
N THR A 78 4.92 12.87 -3.17
CA THR A 78 3.49 12.95 -2.89
C THR A 78 2.75 12.09 -3.91
N VAL A 79 1.77 11.32 -3.44
CA VAL A 79 0.86 10.57 -4.29
C VAL A 79 -0.55 11.14 -4.08
N ASP A 80 -1.21 11.51 -5.16
CA ASP A 80 -2.49 12.22 -5.16
C ASP A 80 -3.65 11.30 -5.58
N GLY A 81 -4.89 11.75 -5.36
CA GLY A 81 -6.08 11.13 -5.95
C GLY A 81 -6.72 10.00 -5.15
N PHE A 82 -6.34 9.81 -3.88
CA PHE A 82 -6.97 8.78 -3.05
C PHE A 82 -8.38 9.18 -2.63
N SER A 83 -9.35 8.28 -2.76
CA SER A 83 -10.68 8.46 -2.15
C SER A 83 -10.67 8.12 -0.65
N HIS A 84 -9.79 7.21 -0.22
CA HIS A 84 -9.59 6.73 1.14
C HIS A 84 -8.09 6.41 1.35
N ILE A 85 -7.55 6.65 2.56
CA ILE A 85 -6.14 6.35 2.94
C ILE A 85 -6.12 5.51 4.22
#